data_AF-A0A923YR98-F1
#
_entry.id   AF-A0A923YR98-F1
#
_cell.length_a   1.000
_cell.length_b   1.000
_cell.length_c   1.000
_cell.angle_alpha   90.00
_cell.angle_beta   90.00
_cell.angle_gamma   90.00
#
_symmetry.space_group_name_H-M   'P 1'
#
loop_
_entity.id
_entity.type
_entity.pdbx_description
1 polymer ?
#
loop_
_entity_poly.entity_id
_entity_poly.type
_entity_poly.pdbx_seq_one_letter_code
_entity_poly.pdbx_strand_id
1 'polypeptide(L)'
;MKTIIITVCALFLFSCTKNDASPQDQLPPATTIGANTAGCIINGKVIIPKNGINSTSGFTTYGLRVSRGVTFDSPPFGNDYFAMMIANLESKGNSYWIYVHINNMSNGIGLYNVGQS
;
A
#
# COMPACT_ATOMS: atom_id res chain seq x y z
N MET A 1 25.03 -39.91 -21.74
CA MET A 1 25.32 -38.46 -21.70
C MET A 1 24.26 -37.64 -22.44
N LYS A 2 23.99 -37.90 -23.74
CA LYS A 2 22.92 -37.21 -24.50
C LYS A 2 21.53 -37.27 -23.82
N THR A 3 21.12 -38.43 -23.30
CA THR A 3 19.84 -38.60 -22.61
C THR A 3 19.73 -37.80 -21.32
N ILE A 4 20.82 -37.72 -20.54
CA ILE A 4 20.85 -36.93 -19.28
C ILE A 4 20.69 -35.44 -19.57
N ILE A 5 21.35 -34.93 -20.62
CA ILE A 5 21.24 -33.53 -21.02
C ILE A 5 19.81 -33.19 -21.45
N ILE A 6 19.15 -34.09 -22.20
CA ILE A 6 17.75 -33.91 -22.62
C ILE A 6 16.80 -33.90 -21.42
N THR A 7 16.99 -34.82 -20.45
CA THR A 7 16.17 -34.87 -19.23
C THR A 7 16.35 -33.62 -18.37
N VAL A 8 17.57 -33.11 -18.23
CA VAL A 8 17.85 -31.88 -17.46
C VAL A 8 17.25 -30.65 -18.16
N CYS A 9 17.37 -30.52 -19.48
CA CYS A 9 16.74 -29.43 -20.24
C CYS A 9 15.20 -29.47 -20.17
N ALA A 10 14.59 -30.66 -20.15
CA ALA A 10 13.14 -30.80 -20.04
C ALA A 10 12.60 -30.29 -18.69
N LEU A 11 13.35 -30.43 -17.59
CA LEU A 11 12.96 -29.94 -16.27
C LEU A 11 12.92 -28.40 -16.18
N PHE A 12 13.77 -27.71 -16.94
CA PHE A 12 13.76 -26.25 -17.00
C PHE A 12 12.55 -25.68 -17.76
N LEU A 13 11.97 -26.43 -18.70
CA LEU A 13 10.79 -26.00 -19.47
C LEU A 13 9.51 -26.01 -18.61
N PHE A 14 9.43 -26.86 -17.58
CA PHE A 14 8.30 -26.89 -16.64
C PHE A 14 8.41 -25.88 -15.48
N SER A 15 9.55 -25.19 -15.34
CA SER A 15 9.78 -24.25 -14.24
C SER A 15 9.31 -22.82 -14.54
N CYS A 16 8.64 -22.60 -15.67
CA CYS A 16 8.09 -21.28 -16.02
C CYS A 16 6.63 -21.20 -15.57
N THR A 17 6.40 -20.99 -14.27
CA THR A 17 5.10 -20.51 -13.80
C THR A 17 5.01 -19.03 -14.15
N LYS A 18 4.23 -18.69 -15.17
CA LYS A 18 3.73 -17.32 -15.26
C LYS A 18 2.85 -17.12 -14.04
N ASN A 19 3.22 -16.18 -13.18
CA ASN A 19 2.29 -15.66 -12.17
C ASN A 19 1.19 -14.93 -12.94
N ASP A 20 0.15 -15.67 -13.36
CA ASP A 20 -1.06 -15.13 -14.01
C ASP A 20 -1.95 -14.37 -13.02
N ALA A 21 -1.46 -14.11 -11.80
CA ALA A 21 -2.13 -13.29 -10.80
C ALA A 21 -2.27 -11.86 -11.33
N SER A 22 -3.52 -11.42 -11.49
CA SER A 22 -3.82 -10.06 -11.85
C SER A 22 -3.27 -9.10 -10.77
N PRO A 23 -3.01 -7.82 -11.09
CA PRO A 23 -2.61 -6.84 -10.08
C PRO A 23 -3.54 -6.78 -8.86
N GLN A 24 -4.84 -7.10 -9.07
CA GLN A 24 -5.85 -7.16 -8.02
C GLN A 24 -5.57 -8.28 -7.02
N ASP A 25 -5.11 -9.44 -7.49
CA ASP A 25 -4.84 -10.62 -6.65
C ASP A 25 -3.63 -10.43 -5.72
N GLN A 26 -2.82 -9.40 -5.97
CA GLN A 26 -1.65 -9.06 -5.17
C GLN A 26 -1.95 -8.02 -4.08
N LEU A 27 -3.15 -7.43 -4.08
CA LEU A 27 -3.55 -6.49 -3.03
C LEU A 27 -3.86 -7.24 -1.72
N PRO A 28 -3.62 -6.61 -0.55
CA PRO A 28 -4.06 -7.20 0.71
C PRO A 28 -5.58 -7.36 0.71
N PRO A 29 -6.11 -8.45 1.29
CA PRO A 29 -7.56 -8.60 1.42
C PRO A 29 -8.14 -7.45 2.24
N ALA A 30 -9.34 -7.01 1.88
CA ALA A 30 -10.09 -6.04 2.68
C ALA A 30 -10.37 -6.63 4.07
N THR A 31 -10.19 -5.82 5.11
CA THR A 31 -10.28 -6.29 6.50
C THR A 31 -11.45 -5.59 7.20
N THR A 32 -12.18 -6.33 8.03
CA THR A 32 -13.25 -5.81 8.88
C THR A 32 -12.83 -5.70 10.36
N ILE A 33 -11.69 -6.27 10.71
CA ILE A 33 -11.13 -6.29 12.07
C ILE A 33 -10.17 -5.12 12.34
N GLY A 34 -10.08 -4.14 11.42
CA GLY A 34 -9.15 -3.02 11.54
C GLY A 34 -7.68 -3.44 11.41
N ALA A 35 -7.37 -4.51 10.66
CA ALA A 35 -6.00 -4.82 10.34
C ALA A 35 -5.47 -3.71 9.43
N ASN A 36 -4.42 -3.00 9.89
CA ASN A 36 -3.80 -1.85 9.23
C ASN A 36 -3.01 -2.29 7.97
N THR A 37 -3.72 -2.86 7.00
CA THR A 37 -3.20 -3.28 5.70
C THR A 37 -3.75 -2.36 4.63
N ALA A 38 -2.93 -2.04 3.63
CA ALA A 38 -3.33 -1.22 2.50
C ALA A 38 -2.49 -1.60 1.28
N GLY A 39 -3.03 -1.34 0.09
CA GLY A 39 -2.32 -1.47 -1.16
C GLY A 39 -3.06 -0.68 -2.25
N CYS A 40 -2.36 -0.31 -3.32
CA CYS A 40 -2.99 0.37 -4.44
C CYS A 40 -2.44 -0.12 -5.77
N ILE A 41 -3.25 -0.04 -6.81
CA ILE A 41 -2.85 -0.29 -8.20
C ILE A 41 -2.74 1.06 -8.88
N ILE A 42 -1.54 1.42 -9.36
CA ILE A 42 -1.28 2.67 -10.08
C ILE A 42 -0.76 2.29 -11.47
N ASN A 43 -1.49 2.65 -12.52
CA ASN A 43 -1.15 2.32 -13.90
C ASN A 43 -0.85 0.83 -14.11
N GLY A 44 -1.67 -0.04 -13.50
CA GLY A 44 -1.50 -1.50 -13.57
C GLY A 44 -0.36 -2.06 -12.70
N LYS A 45 0.37 -1.22 -11.96
CA LYS A 45 1.43 -1.65 -11.04
C LYS A 45 0.93 -1.66 -9.61
N VAL A 46 1.21 -2.76 -8.91
CA VAL A 46 0.85 -2.95 -7.50
C VAL A 46 1.86 -2.25 -6.61
N ILE A 47 1.37 -1.44 -5.68
CA ILE A 47 2.15 -0.82 -4.62
C ILE A 47 1.62 -1.34 -3.29
N ILE A 48 2.45 -2.14 -2.63
CA ILE A 48 2.28 -2.58 -1.25
C ILE A 48 3.23 -1.74 -0.39
N PRO A 49 2.76 -1.13 0.71
CA PRO A 49 3.61 -0.34 1.58
C PRO A 49 4.73 -1.22 2.14
N LYS A 50 5.97 -0.73 2.07
CA LYS A 50 7.13 -1.41 2.65
C LYS A 50 7.80 -0.50 3.65
N ASN A 51 8.12 -1.06 4.82
CA ASN A 51 8.87 -0.36 5.84
C ASN A 51 10.32 -0.19 5.42
N GLY A 52 10.97 0.83 5.96
CA GLY A 52 12.40 1.09 5.76
C GLY A 52 13.05 1.49 7.07
N ILE A 53 14.33 1.86 7.00
CA ILE A 53 15.09 2.36 8.14
C ILE A 53 15.46 3.82 7.89
N ASN A 54 15.19 4.69 8.87
CA ASN A 54 15.65 6.06 8.82
C ASN A 54 17.19 6.07 8.92
N SER A 55 17.88 6.62 7.92
CA SER A 55 19.34 6.58 7.83
C SER A 55 20.06 7.36 8.93
N THR A 56 19.39 8.32 9.56
CA THR A 56 19.99 9.20 10.57
C THR A 56 19.77 8.66 11.99
N SER A 57 18.57 8.17 12.28
CA SER A 57 18.17 7.72 13.63
C SER A 57 18.21 6.21 13.82
N GLY A 58 18.30 5.42 12.75
CA GLY A 58 18.27 3.96 12.79
C GLY A 58 16.88 3.36 13.11
N PHE A 59 15.88 4.20 13.40
CA PHE A 59 14.53 3.72 13.71
C PHE A 59 13.78 3.25 12.46
N THR A 60 12.82 2.35 12.69
CA THR A 60 11.90 1.87 11.65
C THR A 60 11.03 3.03 11.16
N THR A 61 10.89 3.12 9.85
CA THR A 61 9.96 4.02 9.17
C THR A 61 8.89 3.20 8.49
N TYR A 62 7.63 3.53 8.75
CA TYR A 62 6.51 2.76 8.23
C TYR A 62 6.15 3.20 6.81
N GLY A 63 5.95 2.23 5.91
CA GLY A 63 5.50 2.47 4.55
C GLY A 63 4.04 2.91 4.49
N LEU A 64 3.22 2.41 5.43
CA LEU A 64 1.84 2.85 5.65
C LEU A 64 1.80 3.81 6.83
N ARG A 65 1.29 5.02 6.61
CA ARG A 65 1.06 5.99 7.68
C ARG A 65 -0.30 6.64 7.53
N VAL A 66 -0.94 6.85 8.67
CA VAL A 66 -2.15 7.66 8.80
C VAL A 66 -1.80 8.85 9.67
N SER A 67 -2.16 10.05 9.23
CA SER A 67 -1.99 11.28 9.98
C SER A 67 -3.29 12.06 9.99
N ARG A 68 -3.49 12.83 11.05
CA ARG A 68 -4.62 13.75 11.21
C ARG A 68 -4.11 15.09 11.73
N GLY A 69 -4.88 16.14 11.53
CA GLY A 69 -4.62 17.41 12.19
C GLY A 69 -4.89 17.34 13.69
N VAL A 70 -4.44 18.40 14.37
CA VAL A 70 -4.43 18.47 15.84
C VAL A 70 -5.81 18.72 16.44
N THR A 71 -6.79 19.10 15.63
CA THR A 71 -8.15 19.40 16.06
C THR A 71 -9.17 18.36 15.59
N PHE A 72 -8.68 17.22 15.08
CA PHE A 72 -9.50 16.11 14.56
C PHE A 72 -10.21 15.35 15.67
N ASP A 73 -9.58 15.23 16.83
CA ASP A 73 -10.12 14.47 17.96
C ASP A 73 -11.18 15.29 18.71
N SER A 74 -12.17 14.58 19.28
CA SER A 74 -13.28 15.22 19.97
C SER A 74 -12.82 15.99 21.23
N PRO A 75 -13.31 17.21 21.47
CA PRO A 75 -14.23 17.97 20.60
C PRO A 75 -13.50 18.60 19.40
N PRO A 76 -14.06 18.53 18.18
CA PRO A 76 -13.39 19.06 17.00
C PRO A 76 -13.33 20.59 17.05
N PHE A 77 -12.13 21.16 16.95
CA PHE A 77 -11.93 22.61 16.95
C PHE A 77 -11.62 23.10 15.53
N GLY A 78 -12.61 23.67 14.86
CA GLY A 78 -12.41 24.31 13.56
C GLY A 78 -12.12 23.31 12.44
N ASN A 79 -11.17 23.66 11.59
CA ASN A 79 -10.88 22.92 10.36
C ASN A 79 -9.72 21.93 10.56
N ASP A 80 -9.88 20.70 10.06
CA ASP A 80 -8.86 19.65 10.18
C ASP A 80 -8.62 18.92 8.85
N TYR A 81 -7.64 18.02 8.81
CA TYR A 81 -7.34 17.13 7.71
C TYR A 81 -7.19 15.68 8.16
N PHE A 82 -7.49 14.77 7.25
CA PHE A 82 -7.09 13.37 7.34
C PHE A 82 -6.15 13.06 6.19
N ALA A 83 -5.09 12.33 6.46
CA ALA A 83 -4.19 11.88 5.42
C ALA A 83 -3.75 10.43 5.60
N MET A 84 -3.52 9.78 4.46
CA MET A 84 -2.94 8.47 4.37
C MET A 84 -1.78 8.50 3.38
N MET A 85 -0.67 7.89 3.77
CA MET A 85 0.49 7.67 2.91
C MET A 85 0.73 6.18 2.73
N ILE A 86 0.95 5.75 1.49
CA ILE A 86 1.44 4.42 1.13
C ILE A 86 2.74 4.61 0.37
N ALA A 87 3.84 4.10 0.92
CA ALA A 87 5.17 4.24 0.37
C ALA A 87 5.90 2.90 0.37
N ASN A 88 6.69 2.67 -0.68
CA ASN A 88 7.68 1.60 -0.71
C ASN A 88 9.05 2.15 -0.28
N LEU A 89 9.42 1.94 0.98
CA LEU A 89 10.65 2.48 1.57
C LEU A 89 11.84 1.51 1.54
N GLU A 90 11.66 0.31 0.98
CA GLU A 90 12.72 -0.71 0.90
C GLU A 90 13.76 -0.36 -0.18
N SER A 91 13.38 0.41 -1.20
CA SER A 91 14.27 0.77 -2.31
C SER A 91 15.01 2.08 -2.03
N LYS A 92 16.31 1.99 -1.75
CA LYS A 92 17.21 3.16 -1.70
C LYS A 92 17.23 3.84 -3.08
N GLY A 93 16.64 5.04 -3.17
CA GLY A 93 16.77 5.93 -4.33
C GLY A 93 15.52 6.15 -5.17
N ASN A 94 14.44 5.37 -4.97
CA ASN A 94 13.17 5.51 -5.70
C ASN A 94 11.97 5.28 -4.76
N SER A 95 11.87 6.10 -3.71
CA SER A 95 10.70 6.08 -2.82
C SER A 95 9.48 6.60 -3.59
N TYR A 96 8.71 5.70 -4.20
CA TYR A 96 7.39 6.05 -4.71
C TYR A 96 6.41 6.05 -3.54
N TRP A 97 5.76 7.19 -3.34
CA TRP A 97 4.66 7.32 -2.40
C TRP A 97 3.40 7.77 -3.12
N ILE A 98 2.27 7.29 -2.65
CA ILE A 98 0.98 7.94 -2.86
C ILE A 98 0.56 8.57 -1.55
N TYR A 99 0.03 9.80 -1.65
CA TYR A 99 -0.46 10.56 -0.52
C TYR A 99 -1.90 10.96 -0.81
N VAL A 100 -2.82 10.45 -0.01
CA VAL A 100 -4.23 10.84 -0.03
C VAL A 100 -4.43 11.86 1.08
N HIS A 101 -4.80 13.08 0.72
CA HIS A 101 -5.01 14.17 1.67
C HIS A 101 -6.43 14.71 1.55
N ILE A 102 -7.23 14.48 2.58
CA ILE A 102 -8.58 15.02 2.71
C ILE A 102 -8.46 16.29 3.53
N ASN A 103 -8.50 17.43 2.84
CA ASN A 103 -8.53 18.74 3.48
C ASN A 103 -9.94 19.06 3.97
N ASN A 104 -10.00 20.08 4.82
CA ASN A 104 -11.20 20.81 5.14
C ASN A 104 -12.33 19.97 5.75
N MET A 105 -12.02 19.24 6.82
CA MET A 105 -12.98 18.39 7.52
C MET A 105 -13.94 19.15 8.46
N SER A 106 -14.10 20.46 8.26
CA SER A 106 -14.97 21.33 9.06
C SER A 106 -16.46 20.93 9.04
N ASN A 107 -16.90 20.17 8.03
CA ASN A 107 -18.30 19.77 7.86
C ASN A 107 -18.64 18.41 8.48
N GLY A 108 -17.71 17.74 9.18
CA GLY A 108 -17.80 16.34 9.63
C GLY A 108 -18.93 15.96 10.60
N ILE A 109 -19.76 16.91 11.01
CA ILE A 109 -20.99 16.64 11.80
C ILE A 109 -22.17 16.65 10.83
N GLY A 110 -22.51 15.48 10.26
CA GLY A 110 -23.65 15.34 9.35
C GLY A 110 -23.88 13.90 8.87
N LEU A 111 -25.13 13.60 8.47
CA LEU A 111 -25.46 12.35 7.78
C LEU A 111 -25.03 12.46 6.32
N TYR A 112 -24.10 11.60 5.89
CA TYR A 112 -23.63 11.53 4.51
C TYR A 112 -24.26 10.33 3.81
N ASN A 113 -24.96 10.58 2.69
CA ASN A 113 -25.42 9.51 1.82
C ASN A 113 -24.25 9.04 0.96
N VAL A 114 -23.67 7.87 1.30
CA VAL A 114 -22.60 7.24 0.52
C VAL A 114 -23.23 6.39 -0.59
N GLY A 115 -22.75 6.52 -1.83
CA GLY A 115 -23.21 5.70 -2.97
C GLY A 115 -24.14 6.40 -3.96
N GLN A 116 -24.19 7.73 -4.00
CA GLN A 116 -24.79 8.44 -5.12
C GLN A 116 -23.74 8.60 -6.23
N SER A 117 -23.79 7.69 -7.20
CA SER A 117 -23.12 7.80 -8.51
C SER A 117 -24.02 8.50 -9.51
#